data_AF-A0A663EY61-F1
#
_entry.id   AF-A0A663EY61-F1
#
_cell.length_a   1.000
_cell.length_b   1.000
_cell.length_c   1.000
_cell.angle_alpha   90.00
_cell.angle_beta   90.00
_cell.angle_gamma   90.00
#
_symmetry.space_group_name_H-M   'P 1'
#
loop_
_entity.id
_entity.type
_entity.pdbx_description
1 polymer ?
#
loop_
_entity_poly.entity_id
_entity_poly.type
_entity_poly.pdbx_seq_one_letter_code
_entity_poly.pdbx_strand_id
1 'polypeptide(L)'
;LDCYEIAKPLHEATRNEEIEPIAWGTEKEKAFRTLKAALLSAPALGLPDYSKPLKLYCDEAKRVAKGVLVQTLGLHEKPVAYFSSTLDPVTKGITFGIRAIAAAAEMVEKTRTIVLGHPLTLSRLGKMILRQ
;
A
#
# COMPACT_ATOMS: atom_id res chain seq x y z
N LEU A 1 -7.80 -0.43 -4.74
CA LEU A 1 -6.87 -0.63 -5.88
C LEU A 1 -5.81 -1.63 -5.45
N ASP A 2 -5.75 -2.79 -6.11
CA ASP A 2 -4.78 -3.83 -5.79
C ASP A 2 -3.45 -3.56 -6.50
N CYS A 3 -2.79 -2.46 -6.13
CA CYS A 3 -1.53 -2.02 -6.75
C CYS A 3 -0.47 -3.12 -6.75
N TYR A 4 -0.48 -3.98 -5.73
CA TYR A 4 0.42 -5.11 -5.63
C TYR A 4 0.18 -6.19 -6.69
N GLU A 5 -1.07 -6.57 -6.97
CA GLU A 5 -1.39 -7.58 -8.00
C GLU A 5 -1.00 -7.08 -9.39
N ILE A 6 -1.14 -5.77 -9.62
CA ILE A 6 -0.72 -5.11 -10.86
C ILE A 6 0.82 -5.05 -10.95
N ALA A 7 1.52 -4.78 -9.83
CA ALA A 7 2.97 -4.64 -9.81
C ALA A 7 3.71 -5.98 -9.74
N LYS A 8 3.05 -7.08 -9.37
CA LYS A 8 3.64 -8.42 -9.23
C LYS A 8 4.51 -8.86 -10.43
N PRO A 9 4.04 -8.81 -11.69
CA PRO A 9 4.86 -9.22 -12.84
C PRO A 9 6.09 -8.31 -13.07
N LEU A 10 6.06 -7.07 -12.57
CA LEU A 10 7.22 -6.17 -12.60
C LEU A 10 8.20 -6.49 -11.47
N HIS A 11 7.68 -6.77 -10.27
CA HIS A 11 8.49 -7.11 -9.10
C HIS A 11 9.26 -8.43 -9.30
N GLU A 12 8.63 -9.43 -9.91
CA GLU A 12 9.27 -10.70 -10.26
C GLU A 12 10.35 -10.52 -11.32
N ALA A 13 10.17 -9.56 -12.24
CA ALA A 13 11.14 -9.24 -13.29
C ALA A 13 12.41 -8.55 -12.76
N THR A 14 12.31 -7.86 -11.64
CA THR A 14 13.42 -7.11 -11.00
C THR A 14 14.05 -7.86 -9.82
N ARG A 15 13.62 -9.10 -9.55
CA ARG A 15 14.04 -9.86 -8.37
C ARG A 15 15.44 -10.47 -8.51
N ASN A 16 15.92 -10.67 -9.74
CA ASN A 16 17.26 -11.15 -10.00
C ASN A 16 18.22 -9.95 -9.99
N GLU A 17 19.26 -10.01 -9.17
CA GLU A 17 20.32 -8.99 -9.07
C GLU A 17 21.25 -8.98 -10.30
N GLU A 18 21.16 -10.02 -11.13
CA GLU A 18 21.85 -10.11 -12.41
C GLU A 18 21.19 -9.17 -13.43
N ILE A 19 22.01 -8.39 -14.12
CA ILE A 19 21.61 -7.48 -15.20
C ILE A 19 21.27 -8.32 -16.45
N GLU A 20 20.34 -9.26 -16.33
CA GLU A 20 19.77 -9.93 -17.48
C GLU A 20 18.74 -8.99 -18.14
N PRO A 21 18.67 -8.94 -19.48
CA PRO A 21 17.68 -8.14 -20.17
C PRO A 21 16.28 -8.56 -19.73
N ILE A 22 15.54 -7.67 -19.07
CA ILE A 22 14.17 -7.92 -18.65
C ILE A 22 13.36 -8.26 -19.90
N ALA A 23 12.91 -9.51 -20.02
CA ALA A 23 12.01 -9.93 -21.09
C ALA A 23 10.67 -9.20 -20.95
N TRP A 24 10.56 -8.06 -21.65
CA TRP A 24 9.42 -7.15 -21.62
C TRP A 24 8.28 -7.69 -22.48
N GLY A 25 7.49 -8.58 -21.89
CA GLY A 25 6.31 -9.17 -22.53
C GLY A 25 5.06 -8.30 -22.41
N THR A 26 4.00 -8.71 -23.11
CA THR A 26 2.67 -8.08 -23.10
C THR A 26 2.04 -8.00 -21.71
N GLU A 27 2.30 -8.98 -20.84
CA GLU A 27 1.80 -8.99 -19.46
C GLU A 27 2.45 -7.88 -18.61
N LYS A 28 3.76 -7.68 -18.74
CA LYS A 28 4.53 -6.64 -18.02
C LYS A 28 4.16 -5.25 -18.52
N GLU A 29 4.00 -5.08 -19.83
CA GLU A 29 3.52 -3.82 -20.44
C GLU A 29 2.11 -3.46 -19.97
N LYS A 30 1.20 -4.45 -19.93
CA LYS A 30 -0.17 -4.24 -19.43
C LYS A 30 -0.16 -3.83 -17.97
N ALA A 31 0.60 -4.54 -17.13
CA ALA A 31 0.80 -4.19 -15.72
C ALA A 31 1.32 -2.77 -15.54
N PHE A 32 2.37 -2.38 -16.28
CA PHE A 32 2.95 -1.04 -16.21
C PHE A 32 1.95 0.05 -16.62
N ARG A 33 1.23 -0.15 -17.72
CA ARG A 33 0.19 0.80 -18.17
C ARG A 33 -0.96 0.91 -17.19
N THR A 34 -1.43 -0.20 -16.63
CA THR A 34 -2.49 -0.19 -15.62
C THR A 34 -2.03 0.52 -14.36
N LEU A 35 -0.79 0.31 -13.91
CA LEU A 35 -0.21 1.03 -12.77
C LEU A 35 -0.11 2.53 -13.06
N LYS A 36 0.37 2.90 -14.25
CA LYS A 36 0.45 4.31 -14.68
C LYS A 36 -0.93 4.96 -14.71
N ALA A 37 -1.94 4.29 -15.25
CA ALA A 37 -3.31 4.79 -15.26
C ALA A 37 -3.88 4.92 -13.84
N ALA A 38 -3.63 3.95 -12.96
CA ALA A 38 -4.05 4.01 -11.56
C ALA A 38 -3.38 5.16 -10.79
N LEU A 39 -2.10 5.43 -11.05
CA LEU A 39 -1.37 6.56 -10.46
C LEU A 39 -1.86 7.90 -11.00
N LEU A 40 -2.17 7.99 -12.30
CA LEU A 40 -2.73 9.21 -12.91
C LEU A 40 -4.16 9.48 -12.46
N SER A 41 -4.93 8.43 -12.14
CA SER A 41 -6.28 8.53 -11.61
C SER A 41 -6.33 8.70 -10.10
N ALA A 42 -5.21 8.50 -9.39
CA ALA A 42 -5.18 8.63 -7.95
C ALA A 42 -5.34 10.11 -7.56
N PRO A 43 -6.14 10.43 -6.53
CA PRO A 43 -6.27 11.79 -6.04
C PRO A 43 -4.89 12.32 -5.63
N ALA A 44 -4.61 13.58 -5.97
CA ALA A 44 -3.32 14.21 -5.73
C ALA A 44 -2.89 14.00 -4.27
N LEU A 45 -1.74 13.36 -4.07
CA LEU A 45 -1.19 13.10 -2.75
C LEU A 45 -0.97 14.43 -2.03
N GLY A 46 -1.48 14.53 -0.81
CA GLY A 46 -1.25 15.70 0.05
C GLY A 46 0.13 15.62 0.66
N LEU A 47 0.84 16.75 0.75
CA LEU A 47 1.97 16.84 1.65
C LEU A 47 1.48 16.58 3.09
N PRO A 48 2.20 15.76 3.88
CA PRO A 48 1.85 15.53 5.28
C PRO A 48 1.96 16.84 6.04
N ASP A 49 0.89 17.24 6.70
CA ASP A 49 0.89 18.35 7.65
C ASP A 49 0.93 17.75 9.06
N TYR A 50 2.12 17.77 9.66
CA TYR A 50 2.41 17.16 10.96
C TYR A 50 1.67 17.81 12.15
N SER A 51 1.02 18.96 11.94
CA SER A 51 0.21 19.62 12.97
C SER A 51 -1.13 18.92 13.22
N LYS A 52 -1.55 18.00 12.34
CA LYS A 52 -2.86 17.33 12.41
C LYS A 52 -2.70 15.82 12.59
N PRO A 53 -3.71 15.15 13.16
CA PRO A 53 -3.67 13.70 13.33
C PRO A 53 -3.65 12.97 11.98
N LEU A 54 -2.79 11.96 11.90
CA LEU A 54 -2.68 11.06 10.76
C LEU A 54 -3.49 9.79 11.04
N LYS A 55 -4.24 9.31 10.06
CA LYS A 55 -4.96 8.03 10.15
C LYS A 55 -4.39 7.05 9.15
N LEU A 56 -4.00 5.88 9.62
CA LEU A 56 -3.55 4.78 8.78
C LEU A 56 -4.66 3.75 8.69
N TYR A 57 -5.21 3.58 7.49
CA TYR A 57 -6.10 2.48 7.21
C TYR A 57 -5.31 1.28 6.68
N CYS A 58 -5.41 0.13 7.34
CA CYS A 58 -4.75 -1.10 6.91
C CYS A 58 -5.77 -2.19 6.53
N ASP A 59 -5.47 -2.93 5.46
CA ASP A 59 -6.19 -4.14 5.08
C ASP A 59 -5.22 -5.25 4.70
N GLU A 60 -5.63 -6.49 4.91
CA GLU A 60 -4.92 -7.69 4.46
C GLU A 60 -5.83 -8.49 3.56
N ALA A 61 -5.41 -8.67 2.31
CA ALA A 61 -6.11 -9.54 1.37
C ALA A 61 -5.10 -10.32 0.57
N LYS A 62 -5.36 -11.62 0.38
CA LYS A 62 -4.53 -12.53 -0.43
C LYS A 62 -3.04 -12.51 -0.03
N ARG A 63 -2.72 -12.33 1.26
CA ARG A 63 -1.34 -12.28 1.80
C ARG A 63 -0.57 -11.00 1.46
N VAL A 64 -1.30 -9.95 1.12
CA VAL A 64 -0.77 -8.63 0.79
C VAL A 64 -1.35 -7.65 1.79
N ALA A 65 -0.47 -7.01 2.55
CA ALA A 65 -0.78 -5.88 3.40
C ALA A 65 -0.92 -4.63 2.53
N LYS A 66 -2.00 -3.89 2.74
CA LYS A 66 -2.29 -2.63 2.05
C LYS A 66 -2.55 -1.58 3.10
N GLY A 67 -1.96 -0.41 2.92
CA GLY A 67 -2.09 0.72 3.80
C GLY A 67 -2.46 1.97 3.01
N VAL A 68 -3.34 2.81 3.55
CA VAL A 68 -3.48 4.18 3.09
C VAL A 68 -3.38 5.12 4.29
N LEU A 69 -2.42 6.02 4.23
CA LEU A 69 -2.28 7.11 5.17
C LEU A 69 -3.14 8.25 4.67
N VAL A 70 -4.11 8.67 5.48
CA VAL A 70 -4.97 9.81 5.20
C VAL A 70 -4.82 10.87 6.27
N GLN A 71 -5.13 12.09 5.87
CA GLN A 71 -5.16 13.23 6.74
C GLN A 71 -6.41 14.05 6.46
N THR A 72 -7.09 14.48 7.52
CA THR A 72 -8.26 15.36 7.39
C THR A 72 -7.79 16.77 7.08
N LEU A 73 -8.13 17.27 5.88
CA LEU A 73 -7.87 18.64 5.45
C LEU A 73 -9.22 19.35 5.28
N GLY A 74 -9.63 20.09 6.32
CA GLY A 74 -10.95 20.72 6.37
C GLY A 74 -12.05 19.66 6.49
N LEU A 75 -12.97 19.63 5.52
CA LEU A 75 -14.12 18.70 5.49
C LEU A 75 -13.82 17.37 4.77
N HIS A 76 -12.64 17.23 4.15
CA HIS A 76 -12.32 16.06 3.33
C HIS A 76 -11.12 15.28 3.90
N GLU A 77 -11.17 13.95 3.80
CA GLU A 77 -10.00 13.10 4.03
C GLU A 77 -9.15 13.06 2.76
N LYS A 78 -7.91 13.54 2.85
CA LYS A 78 -6.96 13.54 1.75
C LYS A 78 -5.92 12.43 1.96
N PRO A 79 -5.71 11.53 1.00
CA PRO A 79 -4.64 10.56 1.09
C PRO A 79 -3.27 11.23 0.97
N VAL A 80 -2.38 10.90 1.89
CA VAL A 80 -0.99 11.39 1.99
C VAL A 80 -0.04 10.37 1.36
N ALA A 81 -0.27 9.09 1.61
CA ALA A 81 0.56 8.01 1.08
C ALA A 81 -0.21 6.70 0.96
N TYR A 82 0.16 5.90 -0.04
CA TYR A 82 -0.32 4.53 -0.21
C TYR A 82 0.85 3.57 0.01
N PHE A 83 0.59 2.50 0.74
CA PHE A 83 1.54 1.46 1.05
C PHE A 83 1.00 0.11 0.59
N SER A 84 1.90 -0.71 0.07
CA SER A 84 1.62 -2.13 -0.10
C SER A 84 2.86 -2.95 0.25
N SER A 85 2.64 -4.12 0.82
CA SER A 85 3.72 -5.08 1.08
C SER A 85 3.23 -6.50 1.03
N THR A 86 4.12 -7.40 0.63
CA THR A 86 3.93 -8.83 0.80
C THR A 86 4.29 -9.24 2.20
N LEU A 87 3.42 -10.03 2.82
CA LEU A 87 3.77 -10.70 4.07
C LEU A 87 4.83 -11.78 3.82
N ASP A 88 5.76 -11.89 4.76
CA ASP A 88 6.87 -12.83 4.75
C ASP A 88 6.40 -14.30 4.66
N PRO A 89 7.15 -15.22 4.01
CA PRO A 89 6.83 -16.65 3.98
C PRO A 89 6.45 -17.27 5.32
N VAL A 90 7.07 -16.85 6.42
CA VAL A 90 6.81 -17.42 7.75
C VAL A 90 5.41 -17.07 8.26
N THR A 91 4.87 -15.90 7.89
CA THR A 91 3.49 -15.49 8.20
C THR A 91 2.46 -16.06 7.22
N LYS A 92 2.87 -16.74 6.13
CA LYS A 92 1.94 -17.31 5.11
C LYS A 92 1.11 -18.48 5.61
N GLY A 93 1.55 -19.18 6.66
CA GLY A 93 0.86 -20.34 7.25
C GLY A 93 -0.10 -20.02 8.40
N ILE A 94 -0.17 -18.76 8.85
CA ILE A 94 -0.86 -18.40 10.10
C ILE A 94 -2.33 -18.04 9.86
N THR A 95 -3.17 -18.26 10.87
CA THR A 95 -4.59 -17.86 10.89
C THR A 95 -4.79 -16.38 10.51
N PHE A 96 -5.96 -16.07 9.94
CA PHE A 96 -6.29 -14.75 9.40
C PHE A 96 -6.10 -13.60 10.40
N GLY A 97 -6.40 -13.82 11.68
CA GLY A 97 -6.26 -12.80 12.72
C GLY A 97 -4.81 -12.33 12.93
N ILE A 98 -3.87 -13.26 13.01
CA ILE A 98 -2.45 -12.94 13.24
C ILE A 98 -1.86 -12.29 11.99
N ARG A 99 -2.28 -12.70 10.78
CA ARG A 99 -1.88 -12.05 9.53
C ARG A 99 -2.32 -10.59 9.46
N ALA A 100 -3.53 -10.28 9.91
CA ALA A 100 -4.00 -8.90 9.97
C ALA A 100 -3.16 -8.03 10.94
N ILE A 101 -2.73 -8.61 12.07
CA ILE A 101 -1.87 -7.92 13.04
C ILE A 101 -0.46 -7.72 12.47
N ALA A 102 0.11 -8.74 11.84
CA ALA A 102 1.42 -8.64 11.18
C ALA A 102 1.41 -7.60 10.05
N ALA A 103 0.35 -7.61 9.23
CA ALA A 103 0.14 -6.60 8.19
C ALA A 103 0.05 -5.20 8.78
N ALA A 104 -0.70 -5.01 9.87
CA ALA A 104 -0.79 -3.72 10.55
C ALA A 104 0.57 -3.25 11.07
N ALA A 105 1.33 -4.12 11.74
CA ALA A 105 2.66 -3.80 12.26
C ALA A 105 3.63 -3.39 11.13
N GLU A 106 3.62 -4.14 10.03
CA GLU A 106 4.44 -3.81 8.86
C GLU A 106 4.04 -2.47 8.22
N MET A 107 2.74 -2.18 8.12
CA MET A 107 2.29 -0.89 7.61
C MET A 107 2.70 0.26 8.54
N VAL A 108 2.67 0.07 9.86
CA VAL A 108 3.13 1.08 10.82
C VAL A 108 4.62 1.37 10.64
N GLU A 109 5.45 0.34 10.48
CA GLU A 109 6.89 0.51 10.23
C GLU A 109 7.15 1.24 8.89
N LYS A 110 6.43 0.88 7.82
CA LYS A 110 6.56 1.59 6.53
C LYS A 110 6.11 3.04 6.60
N THR A 111 5.10 3.33 7.42
CA THR A 111 4.56 4.68 7.58
C THR A 111 5.40 5.53 8.53
N ARG A 112 6.29 4.92 9.33
CA ARG A 112 7.16 5.62 10.29
C ARG A 112 8.00 6.73 9.65
N THR A 113 8.49 6.51 8.42
CA THR A 113 9.28 7.49 7.68
C THR A 113 8.48 8.75 7.31
N ILE A 114 7.15 8.62 7.20
CA ILE A 114 6.23 9.70 6.86
C ILE A 114 5.57 10.30 8.10
N VAL A 115 5.37 9.52 9.16
CA VAL A 115 4.69 9.98 10.40
C VAL A 115 5.67 10.67 11.37
N LEU A 116 6.96 10.33 11.33
CA LEU A 116 8.01 10.95 12.15
C LEU A 116 7.70 11.01 13.66
N GLY A 117 6.97 10.03 14.20
CA GLY A 117 6.62 9.96 15.63
C GLY A 117 5.38 10.75 16.05
N HIS A 118 4.63 11.33 15.11
CA HIS A 118 3.36 12.00 15.38
C HIS A 118 2.23 11.01 15.72
N PRO A 119 1.17 11.46 16.41
CA PRO A 119 0.04 10.59 16.75
C PRO A 119 -0.60 9.98 15.50
N LEU A 120 -0.63 8.64 15.48
CA LEU A 120 -1.15 7.82 14.40
C LEU A 120 -2.36 7.01 14.89
N THR A 121 -3.49 7.17 14.23
CA THR A 121 -4.66 6.33 14.48
C THR A 121 -4.69 5.20 13.46
N LEU A 122 -4.45 3.97 13.91
CA LEU A 122 -4.61 2.78 13.08
C LEU A 122 -6.08 2.37 13.02
N SER A 123 -6.60 2.15 11.83
CA SER A 123 -7.97 1.64 11.61
C SER A 123 -7.95 0.52 10.57
N ARG A 124 -8.74 -0.53 10.81
CA ARG A 124 -8.93 -1.57 9.80
C ARG A 124 -9.80 -1.02 8.68
N LEU A 125 -9.43 -1.27 7.42
CA LEU A 125 -10.22 -0.93 6.23
C LEU A 125 -11.45 -1.86 6.14
N GLY A 126 -12.39 -1.71 7.05
CA GLY A 126 -13.68 -2.39 6.99
C GLY A 126 -14.56 -1.74 5.94
N LYS A 127 -14.67 -2.34 4.74
CA LYS A 127 -15.72 -2.19 3.70
C LYS A 127 -16.35 -0.79 3.42
N MET A 128 -15.77 0.35 3.82
CA MET A 128 -16.49 1.65 3.78
C MET A 128 -15.83 2.79 3.01
N ILE A 129 -14.70 2.62 2.31
CA ILE A 129 -14.03 3.76 1.63
C ILE A 129 -13.82 3.53 0.12
N LEU A 130 -14.57 2.62 -0.51
CA LEU A 130 -14.53 2.44 -1.98
C LEU A 130 -15.92 2.43 -2.62
N ARG A 131 -16.83 3.30 -2.16
CA ARG A 131 -18.01 3.70 -2.93
C ARG A 131 -17.87 5.17 -3.33
N GLN A 132 -17.19 5.40 -4.44
CA GLN A 132 -17.60 6.36 -5.47
C GLN A 132 -17.38 5.70 -6.83
#